data_AF-A0A9P0TYH2-F1
#
_entry.id   AF-A0A9P0TYH2-F1
#
_cell.length_a   1.000
_cell.length_b   1.000
_cell.length_c   1.000
_cell.angle_alpha   90.00
_cell.angle_beta   90.00
_cell.angle_gamma   90.00
#
_symmetry.space_group_name_H-M   'P 1'
#
loop_
_entity.id
_entity.type
_entity.pdbx_description
1 polymer ?
#
loop_
_entity_poly.entity_id
_entity_poly.type
_entity_poly.pdbx_seq_one_letter_code
_entity_poly.pdbx_strand_id
1 'polypeptide(L)'
;MEYNKNLSNSFFYKSLDDLKINNSCAVTQFYERLMITLDQLNLENKLETNLNSTLECLVIELLPKNYDENHAYQFIVIDKEKVTVTFYDITVSDNNQILCPNFTYCFSYKSNKLILKAFSENSKSISWLKECVFPQVIKWAEEPELDLHKKNCKDSLSLICSDKFYDKYNELKIKYGKALVKIWPECTDPSKFVYEDISIATYLLLLWGNTSNTTFVDVGCGNGLLVYILTMEGCIGLGVDVRKRGIWDMYPNNVKLEEKTITPGNIKDLSKYEWIIGNHSDELTPWIPVIAAQGSYNNKFFLLPCCAFNLNGTKYKRRDSSKSQYADYLEYIKSLCEDFGFDVKLDRLKIPSTKRICLVSENRSYQAEEYEKYCYFIQDTLNIALRINNNLNFKAREKVEKVRNCTQVDKDILEWIVQCIAKYLIQGCELERAWSSGKEVEIAEVIKLIPENMLKNLKSECGGLQTLLRNNHHIFKVIKGKVQIRYPKSIEEVKKTMKHTKKAFKVQVKRCWFYDNHPQGCPLSDDSCSFLHFVK
;
A
#
# COMPACT_ATOMS: atom_id res chain seq x y z
N MET A 1 -13.42 35.83 -3.89
CA MET A 1 -12.49 35.27 -2.88
C MET A 1 -11.30 34.73 -3.63
N GLU A 2 -10.22 35.51 -3.68
CA GLU A 2 -8.94 35.09 -4.26
C GLU A 2 -8.34 34.00 -3.38
N TYR A 3 -8.16 32.82 -3.96
CA TYR A 3 -7.51 31.71 -3.30
C TYR A 3 -6.04 31.72 -3.72
N ASN A 4 -5.21 32.42 -2.96
CA ASN A 4 -3.75 32.33 -3.04
C ASN A 4 -3.31 30.93 -2.58
N LYS A 5 -3.30 29.98 -3.50
CA LYS A 5 -2.65 28.70 -3.26
C LYS A 5 -1.15 28.91 -3.48
N ASN A 6 -0.41 29.05 -2.39
CA ASN A 6 1.04 28.90 -2.40
C ASN A 6 1.38 27.52 -3.00
N LEU A 7 1.74 27.51 -4.29
CA LEU A 7 2.44 26.42 -4.99
C LEU A 7 3.87 26.27 -4.41
N SER A 8 3.99 26.20 -3.09
CA SER A 8 5.26 26.15 -2.36
C SER A 8 5.95 24.77 -2.37
N ASN A 9 5.32 23.76 -3.01
CA ASN A 9 5.87 22.41 -3.14
C ASN A 9 6.23 22.01 -4.58
N SER A 10 6.16 22.92 -5.55
CA SER A 10 6.88 22.73 -6.82
C SER A 10 8.27 23.32 -6.67
N PHE A 11 9.29 22.47 -6.76
CA PHE A 11 10.69 22.92 -6.78
C PHE A 11 10.90 23.82 -7.98
N PHE A 12 10.83 25.13 -7.75
CA PHE A 12 11.52 26.10 -8.57
C PHE A 12 12.99 25.96 -8.19
N TYR A 13 13.77 25.23 -8.98
CA TYR A 13 15.22 25.36 -8.92
C TYR A 13 15.55 26.80 -9.31
N LYS A 14 15.80 27.64 -8.29
CA LYS A 14 16.18 29.05 -8.46
C LYS A 14 17.62 29.18 -8.92
N SER A 15 18.43 28.15 -8.66
CA SER A 15 19.77 27.97 -9.17
C SER A 15 19.91 26.58 -9.78
N LEU A 16 20.65 26.47 -10.88
CA LEU A 16 20.99 25.19 -11.51
C LEU A 16 21.94 24.33 -10.65
N ASP A 17 22.59 24.91 -9.64
CA ASP A 17 23.42 24.19 -8.66
C ASP A 17 22.61 23.24 -7.77
N ASP A 18 21.28 23.38 -7.76
CA ASP A 18 20.36 22.52 -7.02
C ASP A 18 20.10 21.17 -7.71
N LEU A 19 20.50 21.02 -9.00
CA LEU A 19 20.38 19.77 -9.75
C LEU A 19 21.54 18.82 -9.42
N LYS A 20 21.25 17.59 -8.97
CA LYS A 20 22.24 16.59 -8.57
C LYS A 20 22.92 15.88 -9.75
N ILE A 21 23.53 16.65 -10.65
CA ILE A 21 24.26 16.10 -11.79
C ILE A 21 25.72 15.87 -11.34
N ASN A 22 26.04 14.63 -10.99
CA ASN A 22 27.28 14.24 -10.29
C ASN A 22 28.57 14.22 -11.15
N ASN A 23 28.64 14.96 -12.25
CA ASN A 23 29.86 15.09 -13.06
C ASN A 23 29.86 16.41 -13.85
N SER A 24 30.96 17.16 -13.82
CA SER A 24 31.11 18.44 -14.55
C SER A 24 30.82 18.32 -16.04
N CYS A 25 31.18 17.20 -16.68
CA CYS A 25 30.89 16.97 -18.10
C CYS A 25 29.38 16.76 -18.35
N ALA A 26 28.70 16.03 -17.46
CA ALA A 26 27.26 15.81 -17.57
C ALA A 26 26.46 17.09 -17.29
N VAL A 27 26.95 17.92 -16.36
CA VAL A 27 26.41 19.26 -16.10
C VAL A 27 26.50 20.09 -17.38
N THR A 28 27.68 20.17 -18.01
CA THR A 28 27.86 20.92 -19.26
C THR A 28 26.94 20.41 -20.38
N GLN A 29 26.83 19.09 -20.58
CA GLN A 29 25.94 18.51 -21.59
C GLN A 29 24.45 18.77 -21.30
N PHE A 30 24.05 18.77 -20.02
CA PHE A 30 22.71 19.15 -19.61
C PHE A 30 22.43 20.61 -19.98
N TYR A 31 23.36 21.50 -19.66
CA TYR A 31 23.27 22.92 -20.01
C TYR A 31 23.19 23.13 -21.52
N GLU A 32 24.02 22.46 -22.30
CA GLU A 32 23.98 22.53 -23.76
C GLU A 32 22.60 22.12 -24.29
N ARG A 33 22.04 21.00 -23.81
CA ARG A 33 20.70 20.54 -24.23
C ARG A 33 19.59 21.49 -23.79
N LEU A 34 19.67 22.03 -22.58
CA LEU A 34 18.71 23.00 -22.07
C LEU A 34 18.75 24.29 -22.90
N MET A 35 19.94 24.82 -23.17
CA MET A 35 20.13 26.04 -23.97
C MET A 35 19.68 25.83 -25.41
N ILE A 36 20.04 24.71 -26.05
CA ILE A 36 19.52 24.37 -27.39
C ILE A 36 17.99 24.35 -27.39
N THR A 37 17.37 23.78 -26.35
CA THR A 37 15.91 23.74 -26.24
C THR A 37 15.33 25.14 -26.04
N LEU A 38 15.97 26.00 -25.25
CA LEU A 38 15.54 27.39 -25.04
C LEU A 38 15.68 28.24 -26.31
N ASP A 39 16.79 28.10 -27.05
CA ASP A 39 17.06 28.77 -28.33
C ASP A 39 16.01 28.38 -29.38
N GLN A 40 15.77 27.08 -29.56
CA GLN A 40 14.74 26.57 -30.48
C GLN A 40 13.33 27.11 -30.20
N LEU A 41 13.07 27.53 -28.96
CA LEU A 41 11.78 28.08 -28.53
C LEU A 41 11.77 29.61 -28.48
N ASN A 42 12.88 30.28 -28.82
CA ASN A 42 13.08 31.73 -28.65
C ASN A 42 12.82 32.21 -27.22
N LEU A 43 13.26 31.43 -26.23
CA LEU A 43 13.02 31.67 -24.80
C LEU A 43 14.26 32.15 -24.03
N GLU A 44 15.43 32.22 -24.67
CA GLU A 44 16.71 32.61 -24.01
C GLU A 44 16.61 33.94 -23.25
N ASN A 45 15.84 34.91 -23.77
CA ASN A 45 15.70 36.25 -23.21
C ASN A 45 14.43 36.46 -22.36
N LYS A 46 13.65 35.40 -22.09
CA LYS A 46 12.34 35.48 -21.39
C LYS A 46 12.31 34.79 -20.02
N LEU A 47 13.44 34.26 -19.57
CA LEU A 47 13.60 33.67 -18.24
C LEU A 47 13.73 34.78 -17.16
N GLU A 48 12.77 35.69 -17.10
CA GLU A 48 12.59 36.52 -15.92
C GLU A 48 11.67 35.79 -14.94
N THR A 49 12.09 35.69 -13.68
CA THR A 49 11.36 35.04 -12.60
C THR A 49 10.15 35.88 -12.16
N ASN A 50 9.14 36.00 -13.01
CA ASN A 50 7.90 36.69 -12.69
C ASN A 50 6.76 35.67 -12.63
N LEU A 51 6.24 35.42 -11.42
CA LEU A 51 5.16 34.45 -11.15
C LEU A 51 3.84 34.75 -11.89
N ASN A 52 3.73 35.94 -12.50
CA ASN A 52 2.58 36.39 -13.32
C ASN A 52 2.78 36.23 -14.84
N SER A 53 3.84 35.55 -15.29
CA SER A 53 4.04 35.31 -16.72
C SER A 53 3.00 34.35 -17.29
N THR A 54 2.58 34.63 -18.54
CA THR A 54 1.70 33.75 -19.32
C THR A 54 2.43 32.49 -19.79
N LEU A 55 3.76 32.48 -19.72
CA LEU A 55 4.62 31.35 -20.01
C LEU A 55 5.41 30.95 -18.77
N GLU A 56 5.31 29.69 -18.37
CA GLU A 56 6.01 29.13 -17.22
C GLU A 56 6.86 27.94 -17.68
N CYS A 57 8.12 27.89 -17.26
CA CYS A 57 9.07 26.84 -17.64
C CYS A 57 9.53 26.08 -16.39
N LEU A 58 9.54 24.76 -16.44
CA LEU A 58 9.96 23.88 -15.34
C LEU A 58 11.03 22.93 -15.83
N VAL A 59 12.01 22.66 -14.99
CA VAL A 59 12.91 21.51 -15.14
C VAL A 59 12.53 20.53 -14.05
N ILE A 60 12.22 19.29 -14.44
CA ILE A 60 11.93 18.23 -13.49
C ILE A 60 12.97 17.11 -13.60
N GLU A 61 13.42 16.64 -12.44
CA GLU A 61 14.24 15.44 -12.30
C GLU A 61 13.34 14.23 -12.05
N LEU A 62 13.53 13.19 -12.85
CA LEU A 62 12.80 11.93 -12.78
C LEU A 62 13.69 10.86 -12.18
N LEU A 63 13.28 10.37 -11.00
CA LEU A 63 14.02 9.35 -10.26
C LEU A 63 13.57 7.94 -10.69
N PRO A 64 14.50 7.04 -11.05
CA PRO A 64 14.16 5.67 -11.41
C PRO A 64 13.67 4.88 -10.20
N LYS A 65 12.86 3.84 -10.46
CA LYS A 65 12.45 2.90 -9.41
C LYS A 65 13.63 2.05 -8.91
N ASN A 66 14.55 1.74 -9.82
CA ASN A 66 15.77 1.01 -9.54
C ASN A 66 16.93 2.02 -9.52
N TYR A 67 17.65 2.08 -8.41
CA TYR A 67 18.63 3.15 -8.17
C TYR A 67 19.96 2.93 -8.90
N ASP A 68 20.20 1.73 -9.43
CA ASP A 68 21.34 1.44 -10.30
C ASP A 68 21.10 1.99 -11.73
N GLU A 69 19.91 2.54 -12.03
CA GLU A 69 19.57 3.18 -13.30
C GLU A 69 19.81 4.69 -13.25
N ASN A 70 20.04 5.30 -14.41
CA ASN A 70 20.29 6.73 -14.52
C ASN A 70 19.01 7.55 -14.32
N HIS A 71 19.16 8.76 -13.74
CA HIS A 71 18.08 9.74 -13.64
C HIS A 71 17.74 10.28 -15.04
N ALA A 72 16.50 10.72 -15.22
CA ALA A 72 16.06 11.41 -16.43
C ALA A 72 15.62 12.83 -16.09
N TYR A 73 15.63 13.72 -17.08
CA TYR A 73 15.31 15.13 -16.89
C TYR A 73 14.34 15.58 -17.98
N GLN A 74 13.28 16.28 -17.59
CA GLN A 74 12.36 16.90 -18.54
C GLN A 74 12.33 18.41 -18.37
N PHE A 75 12.35 19.11 -19.50
CA PHE A 75 12.00 20.51 -19.56
C PHE A 75 10.52 20.63 -19.96
N ILE A 76 9.75 21.39 -19.20
CA ILE A 76 8.31 21.54 -19.38
C ILE A 76 8.01 23.01 -19.63
N VAL A 77 7.26 23.29 -20.69
CA VAL A 77 6.81 24.63 -21.03
C VAL A 77 5.29 24.68 -20.93
N ILE A 78 4.80 25.52 -20.04
CA ILE A 78 3.38 25.79 -19.79
C ILE A 78 3.05 27.15 -20.40
N ASP A 79 2.31 27.15 -21.50
CA ASP A 79 1.81 28.36 -22.16
C ASP A 79 0.32 28.51 -21.78
N LYS A 80 0.05 29.41 -20.83
CA LYS A 80 -1.28 29.67 -20.28
C LYS A 80 -2.18 30.40 -21.29
N GLU A 81 -1.60 31.20 -22.19
CA GLU A 81 -2.35 31.88 -23.26
C GLU A 81 -2.87 30.88 -24.30
N LYS A 82 -2.03 29.94 -24.74
CA LYS A 82 -2.42 28.92 -25.73
C LYS A 82 -3.08 27.70 -25.09
N VAL A 83 -3.10 27.65 -23.76
CA VAL A 83 -3.57 26.52 -22.94
C VAL A 83 -2.89 25.23 -23.37
N THR A 84 -1.55 25.25 -23.38
CA THR A 84 -0.72 24.13 -23.79
C THR A 84 0.39 23.83 -22.78
N VAL A 85 0.69 22.56 -22.59
CA VAL A 85 1.84 22.09 -21.83
C VAL A 85 2.67 21.17 -22.71
N THR A 86 3.94 21.50 -22.91
CA THR A 86 4.86 20.76 -23.78
C THR A 86 6.02 20.21 -22.95
N PHE A 87 6.40 18.97 -23.21
CA PHE A 87 7.40 18.22 -22.47
C PHE A 87 8.55 17.86 -23.41
N TYR A 88 9.78 18.18 -23.02
CA TYR A 88 11.01 17.92 -23.75
C TYR A 88 11.90 17.02 -22.91
N ASP A 89 12.49 15.97 -23.50
CA ASP A 89 13.54 15.19 -22.85
C ASP A 89 14.88 15.91 -22.99
N ILE A 90 15.48 16.25 -21.85
CA ILE A 90 16.81 16.88 -21.77
C ILE A 90 17.81 15.99 -21.03
N THR A 91 17.52 14.69 -20.92
CA THR A 91 18.39 13.71 -20.28
C THR A 91 19.74 13.60 -20.99
N VAL A 92 20.80 13.54 -20.21
CA VAL A 92 22.19 13.53 -20.68
C VAL A 92 22.66 12.10 -20.94
N SER A 93 23.22 11.89 -22.13
CA SER A 93 23.98 10.70 -22.58
C SER A 93 23.34 9.30 -22.59
N ASP A 94 22.07 9.10 -22.24
CA ASP A 94 21.50 7.74 -22.22
C ASP A 94 20.41 7.52 -23.29
N ASN A 95 20.80 6.95 -24.44
CA ASN A 95 19.86 6.57 -25.50
C ASN A 95 18.85 5.48 -25.07
N ASN A 96 18.99 4.90 -23.87
CA ASN A 96 18.17 3.81 -23.36
C ASN A 96 17.42 4.14 -22.06
N GLN A 97 17.35 5.41 -21.62
CA GLN A 97 16.50 5.74 -20.47
C GLN A 97 15.02 5.42 -20.78
N ILE A 98 14.31 4.86 -19.80
CA ILE A 98 12.91 4.42 -19.92
C ILE A 98 11.95 5.14 -18.95
N LEU A 99 12.42 6.19 -18.28
CA LEU A 99 11.67 6.93 -17.28
C LEU A 99 10.68 7.92 -17.89
N CYS A 100 11.00 8.47 -19.04
CA CYS A 100 10.09 9.31 -19.81
C CYS A 100 10.23 9.08 -21.32
N PRO A 101 9.22 9.49 -22.12
CA PRO A 101 9.38 9.55 -23.57
C PRO A 101 10.61 10.37 -23.95
N ASN A 102 11.45 9.82 -24.82
CA ASN A 102 12.67 10.46 -25.33
C ASN A 102 12.40 11.39 -26.53
N PHE A 103 11.18 11.92 -26.61
CA PHE A 103 10.71 12.77 -27.69
C PHE A 103 9.73 13.81 -27.13
N THR A 104 9.58 14.91 -27.86
CA THR A 104 8.67 15.97 -27.45
C THR A 104 7.21 15.56 -27.60
N TYR A 105 6.41 15.80 -26.56
CA TYR A 105 4.96 15.63 -26.59
C TYR A 105 4.26 16.81 -25.90
N CYS A 106 3.01 17.06 -26.28
CA CYS A 106 2.26 18.24 -25.87
C CYS A 106 0.80 17.88 -25.57
N PHE A 107 0.29 18.38 -24.44
CA PHE A 107 -1.14 18.46 -24.19
C PHE A 107 -1.63 19.87 -24.48
N SER A 108 -2.77 19.99 -25.15
CA SER A 108 -3.42 21.26 -25.40
C SER A 108 -4.92 21.15 -25.19
N TYR A 109 -5.55 22.23 -24.72
CA TYR A 109 -7.00 22.31 -24.60
C TYR A 109 -7.54 23.37 -25.55
N LYS A 110 -8.27 22.92 -26.58
CA LYS A 110 -8.83 23.81 -27.60
C LYS A 110 -10.21 23.33 -28.02
N SER A 111 -11.14 24.27 -28.20
CA SER A 111 -12.50 23.98 -28.66
C SER A 111 -13.21 22.91 -27.82
N ASN A 112 -13.09 23.00 -26.49
CA ASN A 112 -13.66 22.06 -25.52
C ASN A 112 -13.16 20.61 -25.67
N LYS A 113 -11.95 20.43 -26.22
CA LYS A 113 -11.32 19.13 -26.40
C LYS A 113 -9.89 19.17 -25.88
N LEU A 114 -9.52 18.15 -25.11
CA LEU A 114 -8.13 17.86 -24.78
C LEU A 114 -7.48 17.14 -25.96
N ILE A 115 -6.30 17.58 -26.36
CA ILE A 115 -5.55 17.06 -27.50
C ILE A 115 -4.13 16.70 -27.03
N LEU A 116 -3.72 15.45 -27.24
CA LEU A 116 -2.34 15.00 -27.11
C LEU A 116 -1.69 15.00 -28.50
N LYS A 117 -0.57 15.72 -28.64
CA LYS A 117 0.32 15.66 -29.80
C LYS A 117 1.64 15.00 -29.40
N ALA A 118 2.03 13.96 -30.13
CA ALA A 118 3.28 13.24 -29.92
C ALA A 118 3.75 12.69 -31.27
N PHE A 119 5.04 12.84 -31.60
CA PHE A 119 5.63 12.30 -32.81
C PHE A 119 6.90 11.53 -32.47
N SER A 120 6.92 10.23 -32.75
CA SER A 120 8.09 9.37 -32.55
C SER A 120 7.97 8.09 -33.36
N GLU A 121 9.12 7.51 -33.70
CA GLU A 121 9.21 6.14 -34.24
C GLU A 121 9.09 5.09 -33.11
N ASN A 122 9.18 5.48 -31.84
CA ASN A 122 9.08 4.58 -30.70
C ASN A 122 7.61 4.22 -30.37
N SER A 123 7.21 3.03 -30.77
CA SER A 123 5.84 2.54 -30.62
C SER A 123 5.40 2.32 -29.17
N LYS A 124 6.32 1.97 -28.25
CA LYS A 124 5.97 1.66 -26.85
C LYS A 124 5.59 2.89 -26.04
N SER A 125 6.41 3.94 -26.09
CA SER A 125 6.15 5.18 -25.35
C SER A 125 4.94 5.93 -25.91
N ILE A 126 4.70 5.87 -27.23
CA ILE A 126 3.46 6.38 -27.84
C ILE A 126 2.23 5.61 -27.34
N SER A 127 2.29 4.27 -27.34
CA SER A 127 1.19 3.44 -26.84
C SER A 127 0.92 3.74 -25.37
N TRP A 128 1.95 3.89 -24.53
CA TRP A 128 1.80 4.29 -23.13
C TRP A 128 1.14 5.67 -22.97
N LEU A 129 1.58 6.69 -23.73
CA LEU A 129 0.95 8.01 -23.71
C LEU A 129 -0.53 7.95 -24.11
N LYS A 130 -0.85 7.18 -25.16
CA LYS A 130 -2.21 7.06 -25.71
C LYS A 130 -3.15 6.22 -24.83
N GLU A 131 -2.68 5.10 -24.30
CA GLU A 131 -3.51 4.09 -23.63
C GLU A 131 -3.53 4.24 -22.12
N CYS A 132 -2.49 4.84 -21.52
CA CYS A 132 -2.38 5.00 -20.08
C CYS A 132 -2.48 6.46 -19.64
N VAL A 133 -1.63 7.33 -20.19
CA VAL A 133 -1.53 8.72 -19.70
C VAL A 133 -2.73 9.56 -20.11
N PHE A 134 -3.06 9.59 -21.40
CA PHE A 134 -4.13 10.46 -21.92
C PHE A 134 -5.50 10.14 -21.30
N PRO A 135 -5.94 8.87 -21.16
CA PRO A 135 -7.18 8.56 -20.47
C PRO A 135 -7.17 8.99 -19.00
N GLN A 136 -6.01 8.91 -18.33
CA GLN A 136 -5.87 9.32 -16.95
C GLN A 136 -5.95 10.86 -16.80
N VAL A 137 -5.40 11.62 -17.74
CA VAL A 137 -5.52 13.09 -17.79
C VAL A 137 -6.96 13.51 -18.03
N ILE A 138 -7.67 12.87 -18.98
CA ILE A 138 -9.11 13.12 -19.21
C ILE A 138 -9.90 12.87 -17.92
N LYS A 139 -9.66 11.72 -17.28
CA LYS A 139 -10.31 11.39 -16.01
C LYS A 139 -10.07 12.45 -14.93
N TRP A 140 -8.85 12.97 -14.82
CA TRP A 140 -8.54 14.04 -13.86
C TRP A 140 -9.21 15.36 -14.22
N ALA A 141 -9.33 15.69 -15.51
CA ALA A 141 -10.02 16.89 -15.97
C ALA A 141 -11.54 16.85 -15.75
N GLU A 142 -12.14 15.66 -15.81
CA GLU A 142 -13.57 15.44 -15.59
C GLU A 142 -13.95 15.23 -14.11
N GLU A 143 -12.97 15.10 -13.22
CA GLU A 143 -13.20 14.82 -11.80
C GLU A 143 -13.74 16.08 -11.10
N PRO A 144 -14.99 16.09 -10.60
CA PRO A 144 -15.58 17.29 -9.99
C PRO A 144 -14.78 17.71 -8.75
N GLU A 145 -14.51 19.02 -8.62
CA GLU A 145 -13.77 19.60 -7.48
C GLU A 145 -14.43 19.34 -6.10
N LEU A 146 -15.70 18.90 -6.11
CA LEU A 146 -16.61 18.77 -4.97
C LEU A 146 -16.38 17.54 -4.07
N ASP A 147 -15.39 16.69 -4.34
CA ASP A 147 -15.09 15.53 -3.49
C ASP A 147 -14.35 15.98 -2.20
N LEU A 148 -15.07 16.69 -1.32
CA LEU A 148 -14.61 17.21 -0.02
C LEU A 148 -13.99 16.10 0.85
N HIS A 149 -14.38 14.84 0.68
CA HIS A 149 -13.82 13.70 1.41
C HIS A 149 -12.41 13.30 0.95
N LYS A 150 -11.94 13.75 -0.22
CA LYS A 150 -10.54 13.58 -0.65
C LYS A 150 -9.61 14.69 -0.13
N LYS A 151 -10.11 15.71 0.57
CA LYS A 151 -9.29 16.84 1.04
C LYS A 151 -8.37 16.51 2.23
N ASN A 152 -8.64 15.46 3.00
CA ASN A 152 -7.91 15.22 4.24
C ASN A 152 -6.45 14.75 4.05
N CYS A 153 -6.01 14.39 2.83
CA CYS A 153 -4.60 14.11 2.51
C CYS A 153 -4.38 13.94 0.99
N LYS A 154 -4.49 15.04 0.20
CA LYS A 154 -4.26 14.96 -1.26
C LYS A 154 -2.79 14.69 -1.58
N ASP A 155 -1.91 15.42 -0.91
CA ASP A 155 -0.48 15.42 -1.17
C ASP A 155 0.20 14.32 -0.36
N SER A 156 1.21 13.69 -0.95
CA SER A 156 2.02 12.69 -0.25
C SER A 156 3.22 13.39 0.38
N LEU A 157 3.59 12.98 1.59
CA LEU A 157 4.74 13.52 2.33
C LEU A 157 4.56 15.02 2.65
N SER A 158 3.35 15.46 3.03
CA SER A 158 3.07 16.88 3.30
C SER A 158 3.72 17.40 4.59
N LEU A 159 4.13 16.52 5.51
CA LEU A 159 4.77 16.90 6.77
C LEU A 159 6.30 16.89 6.71
N ILE A 160 6.89 16.45 5.60
CA ILE A 160 8.34 16.38 5.42
C ILE A 160 8.74 16.88 4.04
N CYS A 161 10.03 17.17 3.83
CA CYS A 161 10.52 17.53 2.50
C CYS A 161 10.58 16.29 1.60
N SER A 162 9.88 16.31 0.46
CA SER A 162 9.87 15.20 -0.51
C SER A 162 11.25 14.82 -1.02
N ASP A 163 12.12 15.80 -1.22
CA ASP A 163 13.42 15.58 -1.85
C ASP A 163 14.38 14.92 -0.87
N LYS A 164 14.43 15.46 0.35
CA LYS A 164 15.14 14.80 1.46
C LYS A 164 14.62 13.39 1.71
N PHE A 165 13.32 13.15 1.50
CA PHE A 165 12.75 11.81 1.59
C PHE A 165 13.32 10.87 0.53
N TYR A 166 13.34 11.24 -0.75
CA TYR A 166 13.89 10.35 -1.78
C TYR A 166 15.39 10.09 -1.57
N ASP A 167 16.14 11.12 -1.18
CA ASP A 167 17.56 10.99 -0.87
C ASP A 167 17.81 9.98 0.26
N LYS A 168 17.16 10.21 1.40
CA LYS A 168 17.34 9.36 2.58
C LYS A 168 16.77 7.97 2.34
N TYR A 169 15.63 7.84 1.66
CA TYR A 169 15.05 6.55 1.29
C TYR A 169 16.02 5.74 0.43
N ASN A 170 16.66 6.37 -0.57
CA ASN A 170 17.62 5.71 -1.43
C ASN A 170 18.89 5.30 -0.67
N GLU A 171 19.42 6.19 0.18
CA GLU A 171 20.53 5.88 1.09
C GLU A 171 20.22 4.62 1.92
N LEU A 172 19.05 4.59 2.58
CA LEU A 172 18.64 3.46 3.42
C LEU A 172 18.36 2.18 2.60
N LYS A 173 17.82 2.29 1.39
CA LYS A 173 17.65 1.15 0.48
C LYS A 173 18.98 0.51 0.10
N ILE A 174 19.99 1.31 -0.20
CA ILE A 174 21.33 0.82 -0.53
C ILE A 174 21.96 0.16 0.71
N LYS A 175 21.87 0.83 1.86
CA LYS A 175 22.46 0.39 3.13
C LYS A 175 21.84 -0.91 3.66
N TYR A 176 20.52 -1.05 3.60
CA TYR A 176 19.80 -2.16 4.25
C TYR A 176 19.09 -3.11 3.27
N GLY A 177 18.55 -2.60 2.17
CA GLY A 177 17.56 -3.30 1.34
C GLY A 177 18.05 -4.61 0.72
N LYS A 178 19.12 -4.57 -0.10
CA LYS A 178 19.62 -5.76 -0.83
C LYS A 178 20.02 -6.89 0.13
N ALA A 179 20.68 -6.57 1.24
CA ALA A 179 21.11 -7.55 2.23
C ALA A 179 19.92 -8.22 2.92
N LEU A 180 18.99 -7.42 3.46
CA LEU A 180 17.80 -7.91 4.19
C LEU A 180 16.88 -8.75 3.30
N VAL A 181 16.67 -8.35 2.04
CA VAL A 181 15.84 -9.13 1.10
C VAL A 181 16.43 -10.51 0.84
N LYS A 182 17.77 -10.63 0.78
CA LYS A 182 18.46 -11.90 0.51
C LYS A 182 18.36 -12.87 1.68
N ILE A 183 18.39 -12.37 2.92
CA ILE A 183 18.43 -13.18 4.14
C ILE A 183 17.08 -13.23 4.88
N TRP A 184 16.00 -12.78 4.25
CA TRP A 184 14.68 -12.66 4.89
C TRP A 184 14.13 -14.03 5.33
N PRO A 185 13.96 -14.28 6.64
CA PRO A 185 13.57 -15.58 7.16
C PRO A 185 12.05 -15.77 7.26
N GLU A 186 11.26 -14.70 7.08
CA GLU A 186 9.80 -14.73 7.25
C GLU A 186 9.08 -15.23 5.99
N CYS A 187 7.87 -15.77 6.15
CA CYS A 187 7.05 -16.29 5.06
C CYS A 187 6.43 -15.20 4.14
N THR A 188 6.74 -13.94 4.38
CA THR A 188 6.22 -12.78 3.63
C THR A 188 7.10 -12.44 2.43
N ASP A 189 6.57 -11.65 1.49
CA ASP A 189 7.36 -11.16 0.35
C ASP A 189 8.40 -10.12 0.82
N PRO A 190 9.70 -10.46 0.85
CA PRO A 190 10.73 -9.55 1.35
C PRO A 190 10.79 -8.24 0.57
N SER A 191 10.55 -8.29 -0.74
CA SER A 191 10.62 -7.10 -1.59
C SER A 191 9.49 -6.11 -1.29
N LYS A 192 8.40 -6.56 -0.67
CA LYS A 192 7.34 -5.65 -0.24
C LYS A 192 7.60 -5.12 1.16
N PHE A 193 7.89 -6.00 2.11
CA PHE A 193 7.97 -5.64 3.53
C PHE A 193 9.24 -4.84 3.87
N VAL A 194 10.39 -5.23 3.33
CA VAL A 194 11.66 -4.55 3.62
C VAL A 194 11.62 -3.10 3.14
N TYR A 195 11.18 -2.86 1.91
CA TYR A 195 11.12 -1.50 1.37
C TYR A 195 9.97 -0.66 1.96
N GLU A 196 8.89 -1.28 2.44
CA GLU A 196 7.85 -0.61 3.20
C GLU A 196 8.40 -0.06 4.53
N ASP A 197 9.08 -0.89 5.32
CA ASP A 197 9.68 -0.44 6.60
C ASP A 197 10.83 0.56 6.40
N ILE A 198 11.64 0.42 5.33
CA ILE A 198 12.66 1.44 4.99
C ILE A 198 12.01 2.79 4.67
N SER A 199 10.88 2.79 3.96
CA SER A 199 10.13 4.01 3.64
C SER A 199 9.53 4.66 4.90
N ILE A 200 8.97 3.87 5.81
CA ILE A 200 8.45 4.35 7.10
C ILE A 200 9.58 4.89 7.98
N ALA A 201 10.71 4.17 8.08
CA ALA A 201 11.88 4.63 8.82
C ALA A 201 12.40 5.97 8.27
N THR A 202 12.51 6.09 6.94
CA THR A 202 12.90 7.34 6.27
C THR A 202 11.99 8.49 6.66
N TYR A 203 10.67 8.26 6.62
CA TYR A 203 9.67 9.25 6.98
C TYR A 203 9.86 9.75 8.42
N LEU A 204 10.02 8.82 9.37
CA LEU A 204 10.19 9.14 10.78
C LEU A 204 11.50 9.89 11.06
N LEU A 205 12.62 9.47 10.46
CA LEU A 205 13.91 10.14 10.64
C LEU A 205 13.86 11.60 10.17
N LEU A 206 13.16 11.87 9.06
CA LEU A 206 12.98 13.23 8.54
C LEU A 206 11.96 14.04 9.33
N LEU A 207 10.91 13.40 9.82
CA LEU A 207 9.93 14.02 10.70
C LEU A 207 10.60 14.49 12.00
N TRP A 208 11.48 13.67 12.58
CA TRP A 208 12.16 13.98 13.84
C TRP A 208 13.31 14.98 13.68
N GLY A 209 13.98 14.98 12.52
CA GLY A 209 15.07 15.90 12.18
C GLY A 209 16.38 15.66 12.94
N ASN A 210 16.34 15.24 14.22
CA ASN A 210 17.50 14.90 15.03
C ASN A 210 17.40 13.48 15.61
N THR A 211 18.20 12.55 15.08
CA THR A 211 18.13 11.14 15.46
C THR A 211 18.80 10.83 16.80
N SER A 212 19.84 11.58 17.17
CA SER A 212 20.76 11.26 18.27
C SER A 212 20.15 11.35 19.69
N ASN A 213 19.09 12.14 19.86
CA ASN A 213 18.38 12.28 21.14
C ASN A 213 16.93 11.78 21.09
N THR A 214 16.48 11.27 19.94
CA THR A 214 15.10 10.83 19.81
C THR A 214 14.93 9.46 20.42
N THR A 215 14.00 9.36 21.37
CA THR A 215 13.62 8.08 21.99
C THR A 215 12.26 7.60 21.50
N PHE A 216 12.12 6.31 21.23
CA PHE A 216 10.86 5.77 20.71
C PHE A 216 10.53 4.37 21.24
N VAL A 217 9.25 4.03 21.20
CA VAL A 217 8.79 2.64 21.34
C VAL A 217 7.84 2.29 20.20
N ASP A 218 8.08 1.17 19.55
CA ASP A 218 7.18 0.59 18.53
C ASP A 218 6.32 -0.50 19.16
N VAL A 219 5.01 -0.24 19.24
CA VAL A 219 4.04 -1.07 19.94
C VAL A 219 3.32 -1.97 18.94
N GLY A 220 3.52 -3.28 19.08
CA GLY A 220 3.15 -4.27 18.07
C GLY A 220 4.18 -4.33 16.93
N CYS A 221 5.47 -4.30 17.28
CA CYS A 221 6.58 -4.15 16.32
C CYS A 221 6.75 -5.35 15.37
N GLY A 222 6.08 -6.48 15.62
CA GLY A 222 6.07 -7.65 14.75
C GLY A 222 7.47 -8.17 14.46
N ASN A 223 7.93 -7.98 13.22
CA ASN A 223 9.25 -8.43 12.79
C ASN A 223 10.40 -7.61 13.39
N GLY A 224 10.15 -6.41 13.95
CA GLY A 224 11.17 -5.56 14.56
C GLY A 224 12.10 -4.82 13.57
N LEU A 225 11.84 -4.89 12.26
CA LEU A 225 12.69 -4.28 11.24
C LEU A 225 12.72 -2.76 11.33
N LEU A 226 11.58 -2.12 11.58
CA LEU A 226 11.52 -0.67 11.78
C LEU A 226 12.41 -0.23 12.96
N VAL A 227 12.32 -0.96 14.08
CA VAL A 227 13.14 -0.72 15.29
C VAL A 227 14.62 -0.90 14.99
N TYR A 228 14.98 -1.97 14.26
CA TYR A 228 16.34 -2.21 13.81
C TYR A 228 16.88 -1.02 13.00
N ILE A 229 16.16 -0.59 11.95
CA ILE A 229 16.62 0.51 11.08
C ILE A 229 16.80 1.80 11.89
N LEU A 230 15.78 2.21 12.65
CA LEU A 230 15.84 3.46 13.43
C LEU A 230 16.98 3.44 14.47
N THR A 231 17.22 2.29 15.11
CA THR A 231 18.33 2.13 16.07
C THR A 231 19.69 2.24 15.38
N MET A 232 19.83 1.64 14.19
CA MET A 232 21.07 1.73 13.41
C MET A 232 21.32 3.11 12.81
N GLU A 233 20.29 3.96 12.72
CA GLU A 233 20.38 5.37 12.33
C GLU A 233 20.56 6.33 13.53
N GLY A 234 20.79 5.79 14.73
CA GLY A 234 21.19 6.54 15.93
C GLY A 234 20.07 6.87 16.90
N CYS A 235 18.83 6.44 16.66
CA CYS A 235 17.73 6.60 17.60
C CYS A 235 17.80 5.57 18.74
N ILE A 236 17.24 5.90 19.89
CA ILE A 236 17.23 5.01 21.07
C ILE A 236 15.82 4.48 21.26
N GLY A 237 15.58 3.21 20.95
CA GLY A 237 14.22 2.68 21.05
C GLY A 237 14.08 1.26 21.53
N LEU A 238 12.82 0.86 21.62
CA LEU A 238 12.36 -0.47 22.00
C LEU A 238 11.25 -0.91 21.05
N GLY A 239 11.30 -2.14 20.57
CA GLY A 239 10.15 -2.81 19.98
C GLY A 239 9.47 -3.71 21.00
N VAL A 240 8.15 -3.62 21.11
CA VAL A 240 7.37 -4.53 21.94
C VAL A 240 6.37 -5.26 21.06
N ASP A 241 6.35 -6.59 21.15
CA ASP A 241 5.30 -7.41 20.55
C ASP A 241 4.85 -8.49 21.53
N VAL A 242 3.62 -8.99 21.38
CA VAL A 242 3.14 -10.12 22.18
C VAL A 242 3.86 -11.43 21.86
N ARG A 243 4.59 -11.48 20.74
CA ARG A 243 5.30 -12.66 20.24
C ARG A 243 6.65 -12.28 19.65
N LYS A 244 7.72 -12.97 20.10
CA LYS A 244 9.01 -12.94 19.43
C LYS A 244 8.94 -13.57 18.03
N ARG A 245 9.49 -12.88 17.02
CA ARG A 245 9.67 -13.41 15.65
C ARG A 245 11.07 -13.98 15.48
N GLY A 246 11.23 -14.96 14.59
CA GLY A 246 12.53 -15.62 14.37
C GLY A 246 13.61 -14.66 13.84
N ILE A 247 13.21 -13.67 13.06
CA ILE A 247 14.12 -12.62 12.56
C ILE A 247 14.78 -11.79 13.68
N TRP A 248 14.20 -11.74 14.88
CA TRP A 248 14.77 -10.95 15.99
C TRP A 248 16.17 -11.43 16.36
N ASP A 249 16.44 -12.73 16.26
CA ASP A 249 17.75 -13.33 16.58
C ASP A 249 18.85 -12.92 15.59
N MET A 250 18.49 -12.33 14.45
CA MET A 250 19.45 -11.83 13.46
C MET A 250 19.92 -10.40 13.74
N TYR A 251 19.20 -9.65 14.59
CA TYR A 251 19.52 -8.25 14.84
C TYR A 251 20.66 -8.11 15.87
N PRO A 252 21.51 -7.07 15.75
CA PRO A 252 22.58 -6.84 16.70
C PRO A 252 22.06 -6.50 18.10
N ASN A 253 22.89 -6.75 19.13
CA ASN A 253 22.52 -6.63 20.55
C ASN A 253 22.08 -5.24 21.01
N ASN A 254 22.43 -4.17 20.27
CA ASN A 254 21.96 -2.82 20.59
C ASN A 254 20.49 -2.60 20.22
N VAL A 255 19.91 -3.46 19.37
CA VAL A 255 18.50 -3.42 18.99
C VAL A 255 17.67 -4.12 20.06
N LYS A 256 16.87 -3.35 20.78
CA LYS A 256 16.07 -3.85 21.91
C LYS A 256 14.68 -4.25 21.43
N LEU A 257 14.36 -5.53 21.57
CA LEU A 257 13.05 -6.11 21.25
C LEU A 257 12.59 -6.98 22.42
N GLU A 258 11.35 -6.76 22.88
CA GLU A 258 10.78 -7.47 24.03
C GLU A 258 9.48 -8.18 23.66
N GLU A 259 9.39 -9.46 24.01
CA GLU A 259 8.12 -10.18 23.99
C GLU A 259 7.30 -9.77 25.23
N LYS A 260 6.47 -8.75 25.10
CA LYS A 260 5.68 -8.18 26.19
C LYS A 260 4.27 -7.81 25.73
N THR A 261 3.29 -8.10 26.57
CA THR A 261 1.90 -7.66 26.37
C THR A 261 1.72 -6.27 26.97
N ILE A 262 1.33 -5.31 26.13
CA ILE A 262 0.91 -3.98 26.61
C ILE A 262 -0.52 -4.07 27.10
N THR A 263 -0.77 -3.62 28.33
CA THR A 263 -2.10 -3.57 28.96
C THR A 263 -2.27 -2.20 29.62
N PRO A 264 -3.50 -1.75 29.92
CA PRO A 264 -3.73 -0.48 30.61
C PRO A 264 -2.87 -0.29 31.87
N GLY A 265 -2.59 -1.38 32.61
CA GLY A 265 -1.81 -1.33 33.85
C GLY A 265 -0.31 -1.08 33.67
N ASN A 266 0.25 -1.28 32.46
CA ASN A 266 1.69 -1.12 32.20
C ASN A 266 2.03 -0.07 31.15
N ILE A 267 1.05 0.74 30.73
CA ILE A 267 1.25 1.85 29.79
C ILE A 267 2.31 2.84 30.30
N LYS A 268 2.31 3.11 31.61
CA LYS A 268 3.27 4.05 32.22
C LYS A 268 4.73 3.60 32.08
N ASP A 269 5.01 2.31 31.88
CA ASP A 269 6.37 1.82 31.61
C ASP A 269 6.96 2.42 30.31
N LEU A 270 6.07 2.84 29.40
CA LEU A 270 6.43 3.40 28.10
C LEU A 270 6.57 4.93 28.13
N SER A 271 6.20 5.59 29.23
CA SER A 271 6.24 7.06 29.38
C SER A 271 7.63 7.67 29.17
N LYS A 272 8.69 6.87 29.39
CA LYS A 272 10.09 7.26 29.20
C LYS A 272 10.50 7.50 27.75
N TYR A 273 9.71 7.01 26.78
CA TYR A 273 9.98 7.20 25.36
C TYR A 273 9.20 8.40 24.83
N GLU A 274 9.86 9.29 24.10
CA GLU A 274 9.22 10.47 23.52
C GLU A 274 8.14 10.08 22.50
N TRP A 275 8.46 9.17 21.58
CA TRP A 275 7.57 8.76 20.50
C TRP A 275 6.96 7.38 20.72
N ILE A 276 5.62 7.31 20.65
CA ILE A 276 4.87 6.06 20.60
C ILE A 276 4.52 5.76 19.15
N ILE A 277 5.05 4.67 18.61
CA ILE A 277 4.84 4.24 17.22
C ILE A 277 3.82 3.10 17.20
N GLY A 278 2.85 3.21 16.29
CA GLY A 278 1.99 2.12 15.88
C GLY A 278 2.05 1.92 14.38
N ASN A 279 3.02 1.14 13.90
CA ASN A 279 3.11 0.77 12.49
C ASN A 279 2.23 -0.46 12.22
N HIS A 280 1.06 -0.26 11.60
CA HIS A 280 0.17 -1.37 11.26
C HIS A 280 -0.18 -2.26 12.47
N SER A 281 -0.39 -1.64 13.63
CA SER A 281 -0.48 -2.31 14.94
C SER A 281 -1.81 -3.05 15.21
N ASP A 282 -2.59 -3.35 14.16
CA ASP A 282 -3.84 -4.12 14.21
C ASP A 282 -4.80 -3.69 15.35
N GLU A 283 -5.10 -4.58 16.30
CA GLU A 283 -5.97 -4.33 17.46
C GLU A 283 -5.48 -3.19 18.35
N LEU A 284 -4.18 -2.88 18.32
CA LEU A 284 -3.57 -1.81 19.11
C LEU A 284 -3.73 -0.44 18.45
N THR A 285 -4.20 -0.35 17.20
CA THR A 285 -4.41 0.92 16.50
C THR A 285 -5.12 1.99 17.36
N PRO A 286 -6.31 1.72 17.95
CA PRO A 286 -6.98 2.70 18.81
C PRO A 286 -6.32 2.88 20.19
N TRP A 287 -5.41 1.98 20.58
CA TRP A 287 -4.67 2.06 21.85
C TRP A 287 -3.42 2.93 21.76
N ILE A 288 -2.84 3.15 20.59
CA ILE A 288 -1.67 4.03 20.42
C ILE A 288 -1.90 5.44 21.00
N PRO A 289 -2.99 6.16 20.67
CA PRO A 289 -3.24 7.47 21.28
C PRO A 289 -3.55 7.37 22.78
N VAL A 290 -4.12 6.26 23.27
CA VAL A 290 -4.31 6.01 24.71
C VAL A 290 -2.95 5.92 25.41
N ILE A 291 -2.03 5.13 24.85
CA ILE A 291 -0.68 4.91 25.41
C ILE A 291 0.07 6.23 25.49
N ALA A 292 0.06 7.01 24.39
CA ALA A 292 0.70 8.31 24.36
C ALA A 292 0.01 9.33 25.30
N ALA A 293 -1.31 9.33 25.44
CA ALA A 293 -1.99 10.24 26.35
C ALA A 293 -1.77 9.91 27.83
N GLN A 294 -1.82 8.63 28.20
CA GLN A 294 -1.68 8.18 29.59
C GLN A 294 -0.22 8.09 30.07
N GLY A 295 0.75 8.05 29.15
CA GLY A 295 2.17 7.97 29.47
C GLY A 295 2.72 9.27 30.04
N SER A 296 2.63 10.35 29.27
CA SER A 296 3.13 11.68 29.62
C SER A 296 2.46 12.76 28.76
N TYR A 297 2.31 13.96 29.30
CA TYR A 297 1.86 15.14 28.55
C TYR A 297 2.67 15.35 27.26
N ASN A 298 4.00 15.14 27.36
CA ASN A 298 4.96 15.36 26.28
C ASN A 298 5.11 14.16 25.32
N ASN A 299 4.43 13.04 25.55
CA ASN A 299 4.52 11.93 24.60
C ASN A 299 3.85 12.30 23.28
N LYS A 300 4.57 11.99 22.20
CA LYS A 300 4.18 12.15 20.81
C LYS A 300 3.79 10.80 20.24
N PHE A 301 3.07 10.79 19.11
CA PHE A 301 2.81 9.53 18.43
C PHE A 301 2.91 9.61 16.91
N PHE A 302 3.26 8.47 16.33
CA PHE A 302 3.05 8.16 14.93
C PHE A 302 2.16 6.92 14.84
N LEU A 303 1.09 6.99 14.07
CA LEU A 303 0.13 5.91 13.92
C LEU A 303 -0.17 5.66 12.45
N LEU A 304 0.04 4.43 11.98
CA LEU A 304 -0.28 3.99 10.63
C LEU A 304 -1.33 2.86 10.65
N PRO A 305 -2.64 3.19 10.64
CA PRO A 305 -3.72 2.21 10.74
C PRO A 305 -3.80 1.25 9.55
N CYS A 306 -3.95 -0.05 9.82
CA CYS A 306 -4.20 -1.09 8.81
C CYS A 306 -5.60 -1.72 8.93
N CYS A 307 -5.90 -2.28 10.11
CA CYS A 307 -7.07 -3.10 10.41
C CYS A 307 -8.07 -2.32 11.29
N ALA A 308 -9.35 -2.47 10.98
CA ALA A 308 -10.41 -1.70 11.62
C ALA A 308 -10.88 -2.37 12.93
N PHE A 309 -10.44 -1.85 14.07
CA PHE A 309 -10.75 -2.35 15.42
C PHE A 309 -11.22 -1.22 16.34
N ASN A 310 -12.11 -1.55 17.28
CA ASN A 310 -12.52 -0.66 18.36
C ASN A 310 -11.59 -0.86 19.58
N LEU A 311 -11.63 0.06 20.55
CA LEU A 311 -10.88 -0.03 21.82
C LEU A 311 -11.10 -1.36 22.57
N ASN A 312 -12.30 -1.93 22.50
CA ASN A 312 -12.64 -3.22 23.12
C ASN A 312 -12.19 -4.46 22.31
N GLY A 313 -11.40 -4.28 21.26
CA GLY A 313 -10.88 -5.35 20.41
C GLY A 313 -11.89 -5.93 19.41
N THR A 314 -13.13 -5.44 19.38
CA THR A 314 -14.12 -5.84 18.36
C THR A 314 -13.80 -5.20 17.02
N LYS A 315 -14.25 -5.82 15.92
CA LYS A 315 -14.11 -5.24 14.58
C LYS A 315 -14.98 -3.98 14.46
N TYR A 316 -14.36 -2.90 13.98
CA TYR A 316 -15.05 -1.65 13.70
C TYR A 316 -16.06 -1.85 12.55
N LYS A 317 -17.29 -1.38 12.77
CA LYS A 317 -18.35 -1.40 11.77
C LYS A 317 -18.44 -0.02 11.14
N ARG A 318 -18.40 0.01 9.80
CA ARG A 318 -18.55 1.23 9.01
C ARG A 318 -19.86 1.93 9.36
N ARG A 319 -19.78 3.23 9.62
CA ARG A 319 -20.93 4.07 9.99
C ARG A 319 -21.51 4.79 8.78
N ASP A 320 -20.64 5.30 7.92
CA ASP A 320 -21.03 5.98 6.70
C ASP A 320 -20.90 5.07 5.47
N SER A 321 -22.01 4.74 4.82
CA SER A 321 -22.04 3.88 3.64
C SER A 321 -21.46 4.55 2.39
N SER A 322 -21.41 5.88 2.35
CA SER A 322 -20.82 6.66 1.26
C SER A 322 -19.29 6.59 1.22
N LYS A 323 -18.67 6.24 2.36
CA LYS A 323 -17.21 6.13 2.50
C LYS A 323 -16.74 4.68 2.35
N SER A 324 -15.48 4.53 1.96
CA SER A 324 -14.81 3.23 2.09
C SER A 324 -14.65 2.90 3.59
N GLN A 325 -14.63 1.61 3.95
CA GLN A 325 -14.39 1.20 5.34
C GLN A 325 -13.10 1.80 5.92
N TYR A 326 -12.07 1.99 5.10
CA TYR A 326 -10.81 2.57 5.54
C TYR A 326 -10.93 4.07 5.82
N ALA A 327 -11.60 4.81 4.94
CA ALA A 327 -11.77 6.25 5.11
C ALA A 327 -12.62 6.55 6.36
N ASP A 328 -13.74 5.84 6.53
CA ASP A 328 -14.60 5.95 7.72
C ASP A 328 -13.84 5.57 9.01
N TYR A 329 -12.99 4.55 8.94
CA TYR A 329 -12.16 4.16 10.08
C TYR A 329 -11.07 5.17 10.42
N LEU A 330 -10.43 5.79 9.42
CA LEU A 330 -9.45 6.86 9.65
C LEU A 330 -10.08 8.07 10.33
N GLU A 331 -11.30 8.45 9.95
CA GLU A 331 -12.04 9.52 10.63
C GLU A 331 -12.36 9.16 12.08
N TYR A 332 -12.76 7.91 12.34
CA TYR A 332 -12.96 7.43 13.71
C TYR A 332 -11.66 7.52 14.54
N ILE A 333 -10.53 7.05 14.01
CA ILE A 333 -9.24 7.12 14.72
C ILE A 333 -8.80 8.57 14.92
N LYS A 334 -8.98 9.44 13.92
CA LYS A 334 -8.66 10.87 14.06
C LYS A 334 -9.49 11.52 15.17
N SER A 335 -10.81 11.32 15.16
CA SER A 335 -11.70 11.83 16.21
C SER A 335 -11.28 11.32 17.58
N LEU A 336 -10.95 10.04 17.71
CA LEU A 336 -10.48 9.46 18.96
C LEU A 336 -9.20 10.13 19.47
N CYS A 337 -8.24 10.41 18.59
CA CYS A 337 -7.04 11.14 18.95
C CYS A 337 -7.34 12.58 19.39
N GLU A 338 -8.23 13.28 18.69
CA GLU A 338 -8.65 14.66 19.02
C GLU A 338 -9.40 14.72 20.36
N ASP A 339 -10.30 13.76 20.62
CA ASP A 339 -11.01 13.61 21.89
C ASP A 339 -10.04 13.38 23.06
N PHE A 340 -8.91 12.71 22.82
CA PHE A 340 -7.83 12.53 23.79
C PHE A 340 -6.87 13.73 23.88
N GLY A 341 -7.23 14.84 23.23
CA GLY A 341 -6.58 16.13 23.35
C GLY A 341 -5.26 16.24 22.58
N PHE A 342 -5.14 15.56 21.45
CA PHE A 342 -4.01 15.71 20.53
C PHE A 342 -4.31 16.70 19.40
N ASP A 343 -3.31 17.48 19.00
CA ASP A 343 -3.30 18.19 17.72
C ASP A 343 -2.82 17.24 16.62
N VAL A 344 -3.74 16.74 15.80
CA VAL A 344 -3.50 15.61 14.88
C VAL A 344 -3.29 16.08 13.45
N LYS A 345 -2.13 15.73 12.91
CA LYS A 345 -1.77 15.93 11.50
C LYS A 345 -1.91 14.61 10.74
N LEU A 346 -2.40 14.69 9.50
CA LEU A 346 -2.47 13.55 8.59
C LEU A 346 -1.41 13.68 7.51
N ASP A 347 -0.80 12.56 7.13
CA ASP A 347 0.08 12.50 5.97
C ASP A 347 -0.07 11.17 5.22
N ARG A 348 0.22 11.19 3.93
CA ARG A 348 0.15 10.05 3.03
C ARG A 348 1.56 9.60 2.66
N LEU A 349 1.92 8.43 3.16
CA LEU A 349 3.23 7.81 2.98
C LEU A 349 3.42 7.25 1.56
N LYS A 350 4.69 7.18 1.13
CA LYS A 350 5.13 6.52 -0.11
C LYS A 350 5.50 5.05 0.15
N ILE A 351 4.49 4.25 0.48
CA ILE A 351 4.63 2.80 0.70
C ILE A 351 3.81 1.98 -0.29
N PRO A 352 4.16 0.70 -0.55
CA PRO A 352 3.38 -0.19 -1.42
C PRO A 352 1.95 -0.47 -0.93
N SER A 353 1.73 -0.44 0.39
CA SER A 353 0.40 -0.64 1.00
C SER A 353 -0.66 0.36 0.52
N THR A 354 -1.91 -0.12 0.45
CA THR A 354 -3.08 0.77 0.25
C THR A 354 -3.50 1.48 1.53
N LYS A 355 -3.01 1.00 2.68
CA LYS A 355 -3.20 1.58 4.02
C LYS A 355 -2.01 2.47 4.33
N ARG A 356 -2.00 3.68 3.74
CA ARG A 356 -0.80 4.54 3.71
C ARG A 356 -1.02 5.94 4.27
N ILE A 357 -2.12 6.16 4.98
CA ILE A 357 -2.39 7.43 5.65
C ILE A 357 -2.02 7.24 7.11
N CYS A 358 -1.07 8.03 7.58
CA CYS A 358 -0.65 8.07 8.98
C CYS A 358 -1.26 9.27 9.70
N LEU A 359 -1.39 9.15 11.02
CA LEU A 359 -1.72 10.20 11.95
C LEU A 359 -0.47 10.48 12.79
N VAL A 360 -0.12 11.76 12.91
CA VAL A 360 1.04 12.23 13.66
C VAL A 360 0.59 13.31 14.62
N SER A 361 1.05 13.25 15.86
CA SER A 361 0.85 14.35 16.81
C SER A 361 2.09 14.54 17.67
N GLU A 362 2.48 15.82 17.79
CA GLU A 362 3.61 16.25 18.61
C GLU A 362 3.18 17.09 19.82
N ASN A 363 1.93 17.58 19.82
CA ASN A 363 1.43 18.57 20.76
C ASN A 363 0.03 18.21 21.27
N ARG A 364 -0.32 18.78 22.42
CA ARG A 364 -1.67 18.72 22.98
C ARG A 364 -2.50 19.92 22.55
N SER A 365 -3.82 19.73 22.51
CA SER A 365 -4.80 20.81 22.33
C SER A 365 -5.16 21.53 23.64
N TYR A 366 -4.54 21.12 24.75
CA TYR A 366 -4.77 21.63 26.11
C TYR A 366 -3.43 21.91 26.80
N GLN A 367 -3.44 22.68 27.90
CA GLN A 367 -2.23 23.05 28.64
C GLN A 367 -1.81 21.98 29.64
N ALA A 368 -0.53 21.96 30.05
CA ALA A 368 0.02 20.90 30.90
C ALA A 368 -0.73 20.72 32.24
N GLU A 369 -1.33 21.79 32.78
CA GLU A 369 -2.10 21.77 34.02
C GLU A 369 -3.40 20.95 33.90
N GLU A 370 -3.94 20.80 32.69
CA GLU A 370 -5.14 20.00 32.43
C GLU A 370 -4.82 18.51 32.19
N TYR A 371 -3.55 18.11 32.22
CA TYR A 371 -3.13 16.75 31.91
C TYR A 371 -3.83 15.68 32.76
N GLU A 372 -3.93 15.90 34.07
CA GLU A 372 -4.59 14.94 34.96
C GLU A 372 -6.08 14.78 34.67
N LYS A 373 -6.75 15.89 34.30
CA LYS A 373 -8.16 15.90 33.90
C LYS A 373 -8.38 15.07 32.64
N TYR A 374 -7.51 15.21 31.63
CA TYR A 374 -7.55 14.39 30.42
C TYR A 374 -7.24 12.91 30.71
N CYS A 375 -6.28 12.62 31.58
CA CYS A 375 -6.00 11.25 32.01
C CYS A 375 -7.24 10.59 32.66
N TYR A 376 -7.97 11.32 33.50
CA TYR A 376 -9.22 10.86 34.09
C TYR A 376 -10.31 10.64 33.04
N PHE A 377 -10.52 11.59 32.14
CA PHE A 377 -11.49 11.48 31.05
C PHE A 377 -11.23 10.26 30.16
N ILE A 378 -9.97 10.01 29.80
CA ILE A 378 -9.57 8.85 29.00
C ILE A 378 -9.84 7.56 29.77
N GLN A 379 -9.48 7.51 31.05
CA GLN A 379 -9.72 6.32 31.87
C GLN A 379 -11.21 6.00 32.00
N ASP A 380 -12.06 7.01 32.16
CA ASP A 380 -13.52 6.85 32.18
C ASP A 380 -14.05 6.36 30.82
N THR A 381 -13.58 6.95 29.73
CA THR A 381 -13.92 6.53 28.36
C THR A 381 -13.55 5.06 28.12
N LEU A 382 -12.36 4.63 28.57
CA LEU A 382 -11.92 3.23 28.50
C LEU A 382 -12.81 2.32 29.34
N ASN A 383 -13.14 2.72 30.57
CA ASN A 383 -14.02 1.96 31.44
C ASN A 383 -15.39 1.75 30.79
N ILE A 384 -15.97 2.78 30.18
CA ILE A 384 -17.25 2.68 29.44
C ILE A 384 -17.10 1.76 28.24
N ALA A 385 -16.07 1.96 27.41
CA ALA A 385 -15.85 1.16 26.20
C ALA A 385 -15.64 -0.33 26.49
N LEU A 386 -15.01 -0.66 27.61
CA LEU A 386 -14.74 -2.03 28.04
C LEU A 386 -15.93 -2.66 28.79
N ARG A 387 -16.75 -1.89 29.53
CA ARG A 387 -17.93 -2.39 30.27
C ARG A 387 -19.11 -2.82 29.40
N ILE A 388 -19.20 -2.35 28.16
CA ILE A 388 -20.33 -2.68 27.24
C ILE A 388 -20.39 -4.19 26.89
N ASN A 389 -19.40 -4.99 27.28
CA ASN A 389 -19.51 -6.44 27.35
C ASN A 389 -19.10 -6.92 28.75
N ASN A 390 -20.03 -7.49 29.52
CA ASN A 390 -19.82 -8.06 30.87
C ASN A 390 -18.77 -9.19 30.97
N ASN A 391 -17.95 -9.44 29.93
CA ASN A 391 -16.95 -10.52 29.87
C ASN A 391 -15.68 -10.20 29.05
N LEU A 392 -15.35 -8.94 28.76
CA LEU A 392 -14.16 -8.63 27.95
C LEU A 392 -13.30 -7.51 28.56
N ASN A 393 -12.42 -7.89 29.50
CA ASN A 393 -11.19 -7.14 29.77
C ASN A 393 -10.37 -6.98 28.47
N PHE A 394 -9.49 -5.97 28.40
CA PHE A 394 -8.52 -5.80 27.29
C PHE A 394 -8.02 -7.16 26.80
N LYS A 395 -8.31 -7.50 25.54
CA LYS A 395 -7.96 -8.80 24.97
C LYS A 395 -6.69 -8.66 24.15
N ALA A 396 -5.57 -8.97 24.79
CA ALA A 396 -4.32 -9.17 24.07
C ALA A 396 -4.48 -10.28 23.01
N ARG A 397 -3.76 -10.14 21.90
CA ARG A 397 -3.62 -11.20 20.90
C ARG A 397 -2.99 -12.44 21.56
N GLU A 398 -3.46 -13.64 21.21
CA GLU A 398 -2.89 -14.90 21.70
C GLU A 398 -1.41 -14.99 21.29
N LYS A 399 -0.54 -15.44 22.21
CA LYS A 399 0.90 -15.62 21.93
C LYS A 399 1.18 -16.58 20.76
N VAL A 400 0.28 -17.54 20.54
CA VAL A 400 0.38 -18.53 19.47
C VAL A 400 -0.59 -18.18 18.35
N GLU A 401 -0.05 -17.94 17.16
CA GLU A 401 -0.85 -17.75 15.95
C GLU A 401 -1.42 -19.11 15.51
N LYS A 402 -2.72 -19.33 15.72
CA LYS A 402 -3.38 -20.52 15.16
C LYS A 402 -3.23 -20.48 13.64
N VAL A 403 -2.57 -21.47 13.07
CA VAL A 403 -2.34 -21.60 11.63
C VAL A 403 -3.70 -21.77 10.93
N ARG A 404 -4.23 -20.70 10.35
CA ARG A 404 -5.48 -20.70 9.56
C ARG A 404 -5.22 -21.09 8.11
N ASN A 405 -4.59 -22.25 7.89
CA ASN A 405 -4.26 -22.76 6.55
C ASN A 405 -5.28 -23.79 6.03
N CYS A 406 -6.54 -23.74 6.48
CA CYS A 406 -7.54 -24.77 6.19
C CYS A 406 -7.11 -26.20 6.61
N THR A 407 -6.05 -26.36 7.42
CA THR A 407 -5.53 -27.68 7.84
C THR A 407 -6.26 -28.24 9.05
N GLN A 408 -7.04 -27.42 9.76
CA GLN A 408 -7.82 -27.83 10.94
C GLN A 408 -9.31 -28.05 10.67
N VAL A 409 -9.82 -27.68 9.49
CA VAL A 409 -11.15 -28.11 9.06
C VAL A 409 -11.01 -29.50 8.49
N ASP A 410 -11.87 -30.42 8.93
CA ASP A 410 -11.93 -31.77 8.40
C ASP A 410 -11.95 -31.74 6.86
N LYS A 411 -11.01 -32.45 6.24
CA LYS A 411 -10.89 -32.49 4.77
C LYS A 411 -12.17 -33.01 4.15
N ASP A 412 -12.85 -33.93 4.83
CA ASP A 412 -14.08 -34.55 4.36
C ASP A 412 -15.22 -33.52 4.32
N ILE A 413 -15.24 -32.58 5.27
CA ILE A 413 -16.18 -31.46 5.28
C ILE A 413 -15.93 -30.53 4.09
N LEU A 414 -14.67 -30.16 3.84
CA LEU A 414 -14.34 -29.27 2.72
C LEU A 414 -14.66 -29.91 1.37
N GLU A 415 -14.34 -31.19 1.21
CA GLU A 415 -14.63 -31.96 0.02
C GLU A 415 -16.13 -32.10 -0.20
N TRP A 416 -16.90 -32.40 0.86
CA TRP A 416 -18.36 -32.42 0.79
C TRP A 416 -18.94 -31.08 0.33
N ILE A 417 -18.47 -29.95 0.88
CA ILE A 417 -18.95 -28.62 0.47
C ILE A 417 -18.62 -28.38 -1.01
N VAL A 418 -17.39 -28.67 -1.44
CA VAL A 418 -16.98 -28.54 -2.85
C VAL A 418 -17.86 -29.39 -3.76
N GLN A 419 -18.11 -30.65 -3.40
CA GLN A 419 -18.96 -31.55 -4.17
C GLN A 419 -20.43 -31.12 -4.19
N CYS A 420 -20.98 -30.66 -3.06
CA CYS A 420 -22.35 -30.17 -2.94
C CYS A 420 -22.59 -29.00 -3.90
N ILE A 421 -21.70 -28.01 -3.88
CA ILE A 421 -21.78 -26.85 -4.77
C ILE A 421 -21.63 -27.28 -6.22
N ALA A 422 -20.63 -28.12 -6.52
CA ALA A 422 -20.38 -28.53 -7.89
C ALA A 422 -21.55 -29.31 -8.50
N LYS A 423 -22.15 -30.24 -7.74
CA LYS A 423 -23.37 -30.98 -8.14
C LYS A 423 -24.54 -30.03 -8.41
N TYR A 424 -24.73 -29.00 -7.58
CA TYR A 424 -25.76 -28.01 -7.82
C TYR A 424 -25.51 -27.24 -9.13
N LEU A 425 -24.28 -26.81 -9.41
CA LEU A 425 -23.94 -26.05 -10.61
C LEU A 425 -24.11 -26.85 -11.90
N ILE A 426 -23.84 -28.16 -11.88
CA ILE A 426 -23.99 -29.05 -13.05
C ILE A 426 -25.37 -29.71 -13.13
N GLN A 427 -26.28 -29.38 -12.22
CA GLN A 427 -27.65 -29.89 -12.24
C GLN A 427 -28.34 -29.43 -13.53
N GLY A 428 -28.78 -30.39 -14.36
CA GLY A 428 -29.39 -30.13 -15.66
C GLY A 428 -28.44 -30.17 -16.86
N CYS A 429 -27.17 -30.54 -16.67
CA CYS A 429 -26.27 -30.85 -17.78
C CYS A 429 -26.69 -32.16 -18.47
N GLU A 430 -27.16 -32.07 -19.71
CA GLU A 430 -27.54 -33.22 -20.54
C GLU A 430 -26.30 -33.92 -21.12
N LEU A 431 -26.27 -35.26 -21.07
CA LEU A 431 -25.12 -36.06 -21.53
C LEU A 431 -24.88 -35.99 -23.04
N GLU A 432 -25.94 -35.80 -23.83
CA GLU A 432 -25.91 -35.87 -25.30
C GLU A 432 -25.53 -34.53 -25.98
N ARG A 433 -25.34 -33.45 -25.21
CA ARG A 433 -24.98 -32.13 -25.73
C ARG A 433 -23.50 -31.83 -25.59
N ALA A 434 -23.04 -30.77 -26.26
CA ALA A 434 -21.70 -30.22 -26.07
C ALA A 434 -21.41 -29.93 -24.58
N TRP A 435 -20.13 -30.01 -24.21
CA TRP A 435 -19.70 -29.82 -22.82
C TRP A 435 -20.15 -28.46 -22.28
N SER A 436 -20.79 -28.47 -21.11
CA SER A 436 -21.36 -27.28 -20.48
C SER A 436 -20.71 -27.02 -19.13
N SER A 437 -20.49 -25.73 -18.81
CA SER A 437 -20.06 -25.29 -17.49
C SER A 437 -21.20 -25.25 -16.46
N GLY A 438 -22.38 -25.76 -16.82
CA GLY A 438 -23.57 -25.69 -15.99
C GLY A 438 -24.06 -24.26 -15.77
N LYS A 439 -24.90 -24.08 -14.75
CA LYS A 439 -25.49 -22.77 -14.42
C LYS A 439 -24.49 -21.85 -13.72
N GLU A 440 -24.57 -20.56 -14.04
CA GLU A 440 -23.91 -19.48 -13.30
C GLU A 440 -24.88 -18.96 -12.25
N VAL A 441 -24.46 -18.91 -10.98
CA VAL A 441 -25.34 -18.52 -9.85
C VAL A 441 -24.65 -17.51 -8.94
N GLU A 442 -25.46 -16.73 -8.22
CA GLU A 442 -24.97 -15.83 -7.18
C GLU A 442 -24.41 -16.61 -5.98
N ILE A 443 -23.31 -16.15 -5.38
CA ILE A 443 -22.75 -16.78 -4.16
C ILE A 443 -23.79 -16.84 -3.04
N ALA A 444 -24.70 -15.86 -2.96
CA ALA A 444 -25.79 -15.84 -2.00
C ALA A 444 -26.74 -17.04 -2.12
N GLU A 445 -26.91 -17.60 -3.32
CA GLU A 445 -27.71 -18.82 -3.53
C GLU A 445 -26.96 -20.05 -3.06
N VAL A 446 -25.65 -20.12 -3.32
CA VAL A 446 -24.81 -21.24 -2.91
C VAL A 446 -24.68 -21.31 -1.39
N ILE A 447 -24.69 -20.16 -0.70
CA ILE A 447 -24.72 -20.09 0.76
C ILE A 447 -25.95 -20.83 1.33
N LYS A 448 -27.11 -20.77 0.67
CA LYS A 448 -28.34 -21.43 1.13
C LYS A 448 -28.27 -22.96 1.07
N LEU A 449 -27.31 -23.52 0.32
CA LEU A 449 -27.11 -24.97 0.18
C LEU A 449 -26.28 -25.55 1.34
N ILE A 450 -25.59 -24.70 2.10
CA ILE A 450 -24.62 -25.13 3.10
C ILE A 450 -25.18 -24.83 4.49
N PRO A 451 -25.20 -25.81 5.41
CA PRO A 451 -25.62 -25.59 6.79
C PRO A 451 -24.90 -24.43 7.48
N GLU A 452 -25.63 -23.63 8.27
CA GLU A 452 -25.07 -22.43 8.93
C GLU A 452 -23.89 -22.71 9.85
N ASN A 453 -23.89 -23.85 10.55
CA ASN A 453 -22.78 -24.28 11.41
C ASN A 453 -21.49 -24.48 10.60
N MET A 454 -21.58 -25.06 9.40
CA MET A 454 -20.44 -25.27 8.51
C MET A 454 -19.94 -23.94 7.92
N LEU A 455 -20.85 -23.02 7.57
CA LEU A 455 -20.48 -21.68 7.12
C LEU A 455 -19.78 -20.86 8.22
N LYS A 456 -20.23 -20.98 9.47
CA LYS A 456 -19.57 -20.35 10.63
C LYS A 456 -18.15 -20.92 10.82
N ASN A 457 -18.00 -22.24 10.73
CA ASN A 457 -16.69 -22.91 10.81
C ASN A 457 -15.75 -22.52 9.65
N LEU A 458 -16.26 -22.41 8.41
CA LEU A 458 -15.48 -21.92 7.28
C LEU A 458 -15.03 -20.46 7.49
N LYS A 459 -15.87 -19.62 8.09
CA LYS A 459 -15.56 -18.21 8.33
C LYS A 459 -14.50 -18.04 9.42
N SER A 460 -14.50 -18.88 10.46
CA SER A 460 -13.49 -18.86 11.51
C SER A 460 -12.12 -19.37 11.02
N GLU A 461 -12.11 -20.41 10.17
CA GLU A 461 -10.89 -21.15 9.82
C GLU A 461 -10.27 -20.81 8.45
N CYS A 462 -11.07 -20.43 7.44
CA CYS A 462 -10.58 -20.27 6.06
C CYS A 462 -11.06 -19.01 5.34
N GLY A 463 -11.44 -17.96 6.08
CA GLY A 463 -11.90 -16.71 5.47
C GLY A 463 -13.23 -16.83 4.71
N GLY A 464 -14.00 -17.90 4.96
CA GLY A 464 -15.35 -18.12 4.43
C GLY A 464 -15.43 -18.82 3.06
N LEU A 465 -16.67 -18.99 2.58
CA LEU A 465 -17.01 -19.75 1.37
C LEU A 465 -16.32 -19.22 0.11
N GLN A 466 -16.24 -17.90 -0.06
CA GLN A 466 -15.64 -17.30 -1.25
C GLN A 466 -14.14 -17.63 -1.36
N THR A 467 -13.45 -17.72 -0.23
CA THR A 467 -12.04 -18.12 -0.17
C THR A 467 -11.88 -19.59 -0.52
N LEU A 468 -12.77 -20.47 -0.03
CA LEU A 468 -12.79 -21.89 -0.41
C LEU A 468 -12.95 -22.07 -1.93
N LEU A 469 -13.89 -21.34 -2.55
CA LEU A 469 -14.10 -21.37 -4.00
C LEU A 469 -12.88 -20.87 -4.78
N ARG A 470 -12.22 -19.80 -4.30
CA ARG A 470 -10.98 -19.28 -4.91
C ARG A 470 -9.79 -20.22 -4.75
N ASN A 471 -9.68 -20.91 -3.62
CA ASN A 471 -8.65 -21.92 -3.43
C ASN A 471 -8.87 -23.12 -4.36
N ASN A 472 -10.14 -23.46 -4.63
CA ASN A 472 -10.55 -24.47 -5.61
C ASN A 472 -10.76 -23.88 -7.03
N HIS A 473 -9.94 -22.90 -7.44
CA HIS A 473 -10.02 -22.26 -8.75
C HIS A 473 -9.85 -23.19 -9.96
N HIS A 474 -9.34 -24.41 -9.75
CA HIS A 474 -9.21 -25.43 -10.78
C HIS A 474 -10.58 -26.02 -11.15
N ILE A 475 -11.57 -25.94 -10.25
CA ILE A 475 -12.95 -26.38 -10.45
C ILE A 475 -13.88 -25.19 -10.70
N PHE A 476 -13.74 -24.12 -9.91
CA PHE A 476 -14.66 -23.00 -9.93
C PHE A 476 -14.11 -21.74 -10.58
N LYS A 477 -15.00 -21.00 -11.23
CA LYS A 477 -14.78 -19.65 -11.76
C LYS A 477 -15.62 -18.69 -10.92
N VAL A 478 -14.97 -17.76 -10.21
CA VAL A 478 -15.65 -16.75 -9.37
C VAL A 478 -15.42 -15.36 -9.95
N ILE A 479 -16.47 -14.72 -10.47
CA ILE A 479 -16.41 -13.39 -11.10
C ILE A 479 -17.59 -12.55 -10.63
N LYS A 480 -17.32 -11.31 -10.19
CA LYS A 480 -18.35 -10.32 -9.81
C LYS A 480 -19.45 -10.84 -8.85
N GLY A 481 -19.08 -11.70 -7.90
CA GLY A 481 -20.03 -12.24 -6.91
C GLY A 481 -20.77 -13.51 -7.34
N LYS A 482 -20.54 -13.97 -8.57
CA LYS A 482 -21.10 -15.20 -9.12
C LYS A 482 -20.09 -16.34 -9.15
N VAL A 483 -20.60 -17.56 -9.19
CA VAL A 483 -19.83 -18.80 -9.32
C VAL A 483 -20.40 -19.71 -10.40
N GLN A 484 -19.49 -20.32 -11.17
CA GLN A 484 -19.79 -21.34 -12.18
C GLN A 484 -18.68 -22.39 -12.18
N ILE A 485 -18.95 -23.58 -12.73
CA ILE A 485 -17.88 -24.53 -13.06
C ILE A 485 -16.96 -23.92 -14.13
N ARG A 486 -15.66 -24.17 -13.99
CA ARG A 486 -14.65 -23.67 -14.91
C ARG A 486 -14.42 -24.68 -16.03
N TYR A 487 -14.10 -24.19 -17.23
CA TYR A 487 -13.53 -25.06 -18.26
C TYR A 487 -12.12 -25.53 -17.82
N PRO A 488 -11.77 -26.82 -17.89
CA PRO A 488 -10.45 -27.31 -17.49
C PRO A 488 -9.34 -26.69 -18.32
N LYS A 489 -8.21 -26.40 -17.69
CA LYS A 489 -7.08 -25.79 -18.38
C LYS A 489 -6.26 -26.83 -19.15
N SER A 490 -5.78 -26.44 -20.33
CA SER A 490 -4.83 -27.26 -21.07
C SER A 490 -3.38 -27.09 -20.56
N ILE A 491 -2.52 -28.04 -20.89
CA ILE A 491 -1.07 -27.96 -20.60
C ILE A 491 -0.46 -26.66 -21.19
N GLU A 492 -0.88 -26.27 -22.39
CA GLU A 492 -0.37 -25.08 -23.08
C GLU A 492 -0.77 -23.78 -22.40
N GLU A 493 -2.01 -23.67 -21.93
CA GLU A 493 -2.50 -22.49 -21.21
C GLU A 493 -1.74 -22.30 -19.90
N VAL A 494 -1.50 -23.39 -19.17
CA VAL A 494 -0.70 -23.35 -17.95
C VAL A 494 0.74 -22.91 -18.25
N LYS A 495 1.36 -23.44 -19.32
CA LYS A 495 2.70 -23.04 -19.77
C LYS A 495 2.78 -21.56 -20.18
N LYS A 496 1.77 -21.03 -20.93
CA LYS A 496 1.73 -19.63 -21.35
C LYS A 496 1.65 -18.65 -20.17
N THR A 497 0.88 -19.01 -19.13
CA THR A 497 0.69 -18.14 -17.95
C THR A 497 1.97 -18.07 -17.08
N MET A 498 2.90 -19.01 -17.22
CA MET A 498 4.07 -19.16 -16.32
C MET A 498 5.44 -18.94 -16.99
N LYS A 499 5.50 -18.41 -18.22
CA LYS A 499 6.78 -17.99 -18.84
C LYS A 499 7.58 -16.96 -18.01
N HIS A 500 7.00 -16.40 -16.94
CA HIS A 500 7.61 -15.39 -16.07
C HIS A 500 8.19 -15.92 -14.73
N THR A 501 8.17 -17.23 -14.45
CA THR A 501 8.66 -17.80 -13.17
C THR A 501 9.82 -18.80 -13.36
N LYS A 502 10.96 -18.57 -12.67
CA LYS A 502 12.22 -19.33 -12.79
C LYS A 502 12.23 -20.75 -12.15
N LYS A 503 11.09 -21.36 -11.80
CA LYS A 503 11.04 -22.70 -11.15
C LYS A 503 10.63 -23.81 -12.14
N ALA A 504 11.30 -24.96 -12.08
CA ALA A 504 10.90 -26.16 -12.82
C ALA A 504 9.49 -26.61 -12.38
N PHE A 505 8.53 -26.62 -13.31
CA PHE A 505 7.12 -26.91 -13.02
C PHE A 505 6.73 -28.31 -13.48
N LYS A 506 5.96 -29.02 -12.64
CA LYS A 506 5.37 -30.33 -12.95
C LYS A 506 3.88 -30.14 -13.28
N VAL A 507 3.49 -30.47 -14.52
CA VAL A 507 2.08 -30.56 -14.96
C VAL A 507 1.58 -31.99 -14.69
N GLN A 508 0.26 -32.22 -14.63
CA GLN A 508 -0.33 -33.56 -14.45
C GLN A 508 0.14 -34.26 -13.16
N VAL A 509 0.06 -33.56 -12.02
CA VAL A 509 0.41 -34.12 -10.70
C VAL A 509 -0.83 -34.55 -9.91
N LYS A 510 -1.98 -33.91 -10.16
CA LYS A 510 -3.25 -34.17 -9.48
C LYS A 510 -4.28 -34.77 -10.44
N ARG A 511 -5.20 -35.57 -9.91
CA ARG A 511 -6.35 -36.09 -10.67
C ARG A 511 -7.24 -34.95 -11.18
N CYS A 512 -7.82 -35.16 -12.35
CA CYS A 512 -8.75 -34.24 -12.96
C CYS A 512 -10.12 -34.38 -12.32
N TRP A 513 -10.53 -33.35 -11.60
CA TRP A 513 -11.85 -33.33 -10.99
C TRP A 513 -12.98 -33.52 -12.01
N PHE A 514 -12.86 -32.92 -13.20
CA PHE A 514 -13.88 -32.99 -14.26
C PHE A 514 -14.05 -34.40 -14.81
N TYR A 515 -12.95 -35.13 -14.96
CA TYR A 515 -12.99 -36.52 -15.42
C TYR A 515 -13.75 -37.41 -14.44
N ASP A 516 -13.48 -37.24 -13.14
CA ASP A 516 -14.05 -38.08 -12.09
C ASP A 516 -15.49 -37.65 -11.68
N ASN A 517 -15.87 -36.38 -11.86
CA ASN A 517 -17.08 -35.82 -11.22
C ASN A 517 -18.06 -35.10 -12.16
N HIS A 518 -17.65 -34.71 -13.37
CA HIS A 518 -18.55 -34.03 -14.30
C HIS A 518 -19.38 -35.07 -15.09
N PRO A 519 -20.70 -34.91 -15.25
CA PRO A 519 -21.53 -35.90 -15.94
C PRO A 519 -21.08 -36.16 -17.39
N GLN A 520 -20.61 -35.10 -18.08
CA GLN A 520 -20.07 -35.19 -19.44
C GLN A 520 -18.56 -35.51 -19.48
N GLY A 521 -17.94 -35.83 -18.34
CA GLY A 521 -16.50 -36.02 -18.21
C GLY A 521 -15.67 -34.75 -18.45
N CYS A 522 -14.35 -34.94 -18.62
CA CYS A 522 -13.45 -33.87 -19.04
C CYS A 522 -13.55 -33.67 -20.57
N PRO A 523 -13.70 -32.42 -21.06
CA PRO A 523 -13.73 -32.12 -22.50
C PRO A 523 -12.35 -32.12 -23.16
N LEU A 524 -11.27 -32.26 -22.38
CA LEU A 524 -9.90 -32.36 -22.88
C LEU A 524 -9.47 -33.81 -22.99
N SER A 525 -8.58 -34.11 -23.93
CA SER A 525 -7.88 -35.41 -23.99
C SER A 525 -6.85 -35.54 -22.88
N ASP A 526 -6.41 -36.76 -22.60
CA ASP A 526 -5.39 -37.06 -21.59
C ASP A 526 -4.09 -36.29 -21.82
N ASP A 527 -3.68 -36.17 -23.08
CA ASP A 527 -2.44 -35.49 -23.48
C ASP A 527 -2.54 -33.96 -23.44
N SER A 528 -3.77 -33.41 -23.47
CA SER A 528 -4.01 -31.97 -23.50
C SER A 528 -4.41 -31.41 -22.13
N CYS A 529 -4.99 -32.23 -21.25
CA CYS A 529 -5.42 -31.81 -19.91
C CYS A 529 -4.23 -31.53 -18.99
N SER A 530 -4.30 -30.44 -18.23
CA SER A 530 -3.29 -30.11 -17.22
C SER A 530 -3.34 -31.00 -15.96
N PHE A 531 -4.34 -31.87 -15.85
CA PHE A 531 -4.57 -32.82 -14.76
C PHE A 531 -4.60 -34.27 -15.28
N LEU A 532 -4.43 -35.26 -14.40
CA LEU A 532 -4.42 -36.68 -14.73
C LEU A 532 -5.83 -37.27 -14.87
N HIS A 533 -6.13 -37.96 -15.97
CA HIS A 533 -7.36 -38.76 -16.13
C HIS A 533 -7.19 -40.21 -15.63
N PHE A 534 -5.96 -40.74 -15.68
CA PHE A 534 -5.61 -42.08 -15.20
C PHE A 534 -4.46 -42.03 -14.21
N VAL A 535 -4.39 -43.02 -13.32
CA VAL A 535 -3.21 -43.24 -12.47
C VAL A 535 -2.14 -43.86 -13.37
N LYS A 536 -0.98 -43.21 -13.51
CA LYS A 536 0.21 -43.84 -14.11
C LYS A 536 0.84 -44.82 -13.13
#